data_AF-A0AAW7ZD03-F1
#
_entry.id   AF-A0AAW7ZD03-F1
#
_cell.length_a   1.000
_cell.length_b   1.000
_cell.length_c   1.000
_cell.angle_alpha   90.00
_cell.angle_beta   90.00
_cell.angle_gamma   90.00
#
_symmetry.space_group_name_H-M   'P 1'
#
loop_
_entity.id
_entity.type
_entity.pdbx_description
1 polymer ?
#
loop_
_entity_poly.entity_id
_entity_poly.type
_entity_poly.pdbx_seq_one_letter_code
_entity_poly.pdbx_strand_id
1 'polypeptide(L)'
;MQAKEFWDIINRDNNSFIAFKEKQPTLTFNQDIREYSTGLENGMMASLTYVAEKQDMLHIVCDLTNFEAYNKTFELPVFEGEDGKFVKWSESFFYPENKIVEFFVEGKNEIPFEVGQSNELYKEFIESKSDLNYVKWLESQVVKLRAK
;
A
#
# COMPACT_ATOMS: atom_id res chain seq x y z
N MET A 1 2.10 -8.24 9.91
CA MET A 1 1.48 -9.12 8.89
C MET A 1 2.37 -9.04 7.67
N GLN A 2 2.91 -10.15 7.18
CA GLN A 2 3.78 -10.11 6.00
C GLN A 2 2.88 -9.80 4.79
N ALA A 3 3.24 -8.85 3.93
CA ALA A 3 2.33 -8.46 2.85
C ALA A 3 2.12 -9.58 1.80
N LYS A 4 2.86 -10.69 1.89
CA LYS A 4 2.58 -11.93 1.16
C LYS A 4 1.27 -12.58 1.61
N GLU A 5 0.96 -12.54 2.91
CA GLU A 5 -0.32 -13.00 3.44
C GLU A 5 -1.47 -12.08 2.99
N PHE A 6 -1.22 -10.77 2.88
CA PHE A 6 -2.16 -9.82 2.27
C PHE A 6 -2.41 -10.14 0.79
N TRP A 7 -1.38 -10.58 0.07
CA TRP A 7 -1.44 -10.96 -1.34
C TRP A 7 -2.24 -12.25 -1.60
N ASP A 8 -2.02 -13.28 -0.81
CA ASP A 8 -2.74 -14.56 -0.91
C ASP A 8 -4.25 -14.41 -0.63
N ILE A 9 -4.64 -13.40 0.17
CA ILE A 9 -6.03 -13.08 0.50
C ILE A 9 -6.75 -12.32 -0.62
N ILE A 10 -6.00 -11.48 -1.35
CA ILE A 10 -6.49 -10.68 -2.47
C ILE A 10 -6.71 -11.53 -3.73
N ASN A 11 -5.86 -12.53 -3.97
CA ASN A 11 -5.85 -13.34 -5.19
C ASN A 11 -6.66 -14.64 -5.14
N ARG A 12 -7.57 -14.80 -4.17
CA ARG A 12 -8.35 -16.06 -4.03
C ARG A 12 -9.47 -16.23 -5.08
N ASP A 13 -9.80 -15.17 -5.81
CA ASP A 13 -10.60 -15.22 -7.03
C ASP A 13 -9.68 -14.93 -8.23
N ASN A 14 -9.94 -15.53 -9.40
CA ASN A 14 -9.18 -15.45 -10.66
C ASN A 14 -8.96 -14.03 -11.25
N ASN A 15 -8.98 -12.98 -10.43
CA ASN A 15 -8.73 -11.60 -10.83
C ASN A 15 -7.26 -11.27 -10.58
N SER A 16 -6.51 -11.10 -11.66
CA SER A 16 -5.09 -10.65 -11.64
C SER A 16 -4.91 -9.20 -11.19
N PHE A 17 -5.92 -8.60 -10.55
CA PHE A 17 -6.08 -7.14 -10.40
C PHE A 17 -7.08 -6.78 -9.30
N ILE A 18 -6.74 -5.76 -8.49
CA ILE A 18 -7.67 -5.05 -7.61
C ILE A 18 -7.51 -3.53 -7.73
N ALA A 19 -8.62 -2.81 -7.95
CA ALA A 19 -8.72 -1.36 -7.78
C ALA A 19 -9.57 -1.03 -6.56
N PHE A 20 -9.07 -0.16 -5.69
CA PHE A 20 -9.76 0.32 -4.50
C PHE A 20 -10.38 1.70 -4.79
N LYS A 21 -11.72 1.75 -4.90
CA LYS A 21 -12.47 2.98 -5.28
C LYS A 21 -13.10 3.75 -4.11
N GLU A 22 -13.41 3.10 -2.99
CA GLU A 22 -14.21 3.72 -1.91
C GLU A 22 -13.50 3.75 -0.54
N LYS A 23 -12.72 2.72 -0.20
CA LYS A 23 -11.89 2.68 1.00
C LYS A 23 -10.53 2.10 0.65
N GLN A 24 -9.59 2.99 0.35
CA GLN A 24 -8.23 2.61 0.01
C GLN A 24 -7.47 2.23 1.29
N PRO A 25 -6.88 1.02 1.37
CA PRO A 25 -6.01 0.66 2.49
C PRO A 25 -4.86 1.67 2.60
N THR A 26 -4.40 1.95 3.81
CA THR A 26 -3.18 2.74 3.99
C THR A 26 -1.99 1.81 3.95
N LEU A 27 -0.93 2.23 3.27
CA LEU A 27 0.39 1.60 3.33
C LEU A 27 1.29 2.45 4.21
N THR A 28 2.11 1.80 5.02
CA THR A 28 3.25 2.40 5.71
C THR A 28 4.50 1.72 5.20
N PHE A 29 5.39 2.47 4.55
CA PHE A 29 6.64 1.94 4.02
C PHE A 29 7.59 1.61 5.17
N ASN A 30 8.15 0.40 5.19
CA ASN A 30 9.06 -0.08 6.24
C ASN A 30 10.54 -0.06 5.80
N GLN A 31 10.79 0.26 4.52
CA GLN A 31 12.10 0.45 3.93
C GLN A 31 12.00 1.42 2.75
N ASP A 32 13.14 1.96 2.32
CA ASP A 32 13.19 2.84 1.16
C ASP A 32 12.88 2.06 -0.13
N ILE A 33 12.03 2.61 -0.99
CA ILE A 33 11.83 2.10 -2.35
C ILE A 33 12.67 2.96 -3.30
N ARG A 34 13.78 2.39 -3.77
CA ARG A 34 14.78 3.06 -4.60
C ARG A 34 14.64 2.75 -6.09
N GLU A 35 13.41 2.59 -6.58
CA GLU A 35 13.18 2.57 -8.02
C GLU A 35 13.46 3.97 -8.60
N TYR A 36 13.98 4.04 -9.83
CA TYR A 36 14.68 5.19 -10.43
C TYR A 36 14.04 6.58 -10.27
N SER A 37 12.74 6.66 -9.98
CA SER A 37 11.99 7.92 -9.84
C SER A 37 11.17 8.01 -8.54
N THR A 38 11.25 7.03 -7.65
CA THR A 38 10.50 7.03 -6.39
C THR A 38 11.36 7.56 -5.26
N GLY A 39 10.80 8.46 -4.45
CA GLY A 39 11.36 8.92 -3.17
C GLY A 39 10.52 8.45 -1.99
N LEU A 40 9.97 7.24 -2.08
CA LEU A 40 9.24 6.61 -0.99
C LEU A 40 10.24 6.09 0.03
N GLU A 41 10.34 6.77 1.16
CA GLU A 41 11.29 6.47 2.21
C GLU A 41 10.62 5.73 3.37
N ASN A 42 11.44 5.05 4.18
CA ASN A 42 10.96 4.39 5.38
C ASN A 42 10.15 5.34 6.29
N GLY A 43 8.95 4.91 6.66
CA GLY A 43 8.02 5.65 7.50
C GLY A 43 6.97 6.45 6.73
N MET A 44 7.13 6.67 5.42
CA MET A 44 6.12 7.33 4.61
C MET A 44 4.82 6.52 4.55
N MET A 45 3.72 7.21 4.24
CA MET A 45 2.40 6.63 4.12
C MET A 45 1.74 6.97 2.79
N ALA A 46 0.89 6.07 2.29
CA ALA A 46 0.13 6.27 1.06
C ALA A 46 -1.19 5.49 1.09
N SER A 47 -2.17 5.92 0.30
CA SER A 47 -3.39 5.14 0.06
C SER A 47 -3.15 4.17 -1.09
N LEU A 48 -3.35 2.87 -0.89
CA LEU A 48 -3.26 1.86 -1.95
C LEU A 48 -4.46 1.97 -2.88
N THR A 49 -4.23 2.32 -4.14
CA THR A 49 -5.29 2.52 -5.14
C THR A 49 -5.43 1.32 -6.07
N TYR A 50 -4.31 0.69 -6.42
CA TYR A 50 -4.28 -0.43 -7.35
C TYR A 50 -3.13 -1.39 -7.04
N VAL A 51 -3.40 -2.67 -7.22
CA VAL A 51 -2.38 -3.71 -7.23
C VAL A 51 -2.68 -4.77 -8.29
N ALA A 52 -1.66 -5.23 -9.02
CA ALA A 52 -1.78 -6.31 -9.99
C ALA A 52 -0.50 -7.14 -10.08
N GLU A 53 -0.65 -8.43 -10.40
CA GLU A 53 0.48 -9.29 -10.73
C GLU A 53 0.90 -9.04 -12.18
N LYS A 54 2.20 -8.83 -12.41
CA LYS A 54 2.80 -8.79 -13.74
C LYS A 54 4.04 -9.68 -13.75
N GLN A 55 3.90 -10.88 -14.30
CA GLN A 55 4.95 -11.91 -14.29
C GLN A 55 5.34 -12.29 -12.85
N ASP A 56 6.60 -12.09 -12.46
CA ASP A 56 7.09 -12.34 -11.09
C ASP A 56 7.06 -11.08 -10.19
N MET A 57 6.49 -9.97 -10.69
CA MET A 57 6.43 -8.67 -10.00
C MET A 57 5.01 -8.30 -9.60
N LEU A 58 4.89 -7.54 -8.52
CA LEU A 58 3.67 -6.82 -8.15
C LEU A 58 3.78 -5.38 -8.65
N HIS A 59 2.82 -4.97 -9.46
CA HIS A 59 2.62 -3.56 -9.84
C HIS A 59 1.72 -2.92 -8.80
N ILE A 60 2.22 -1.88 -8.14
CA ILE A 60 1.52 -1.19 -7.06
C ILE A 60 1.35 0.27 -7.47
N VAL A 61 0.16 0.80 -7.25
CA VAL A 61 -0.15 2.22 -7.42
C VAL A 61 -0.75 2.76 -6.15
N CYS A 62 -0.23 3.91 -5.73
CA CYS A 62 -0.58 4.57 -4.48
C CYS A 62 -0.91 6.03 -4.71
N ASP A 63 -1.75 6.60 -3.85
CA ASP A 63 -2.09 8.02 -3.79
C ASP A 63 -1.52 8.64 -2.51
N LEU A 64 -0.71 9.69 -2.67
CA LEU A 64 -0.06 10.40 -1.57
C LEU A 64 -0.88 11.58 -1.03
N THR A 65 -1.98 11.97 -1.69
CA THR A 65 -2.72 13.21 -1.42
C THR A 65 -3.04 13.41 0.06
N ASN A 66 -3.48 12.35 0.74
CA ASN A 66 -3.88 12.43 2.16
C ASN A 66 -2.70 12.43 3.14
N PHE A 67 -1.47 12.19 2.67
CA PHE A 67 -0.29 12.01 3.49
C PHE A 67 0.84 12.98 3.15
N GLU A 68 0.66 13.92 2.21
CA GLU A 68 1.71 14.87 1.80
C GLU A 68 2.35 15.58 2.99
N ALA A 69 1.55 16.13 3.90
CA ALA A 69 2.06 16.84 5.08
C ALA A 69 2.81 15.91 6.05
N TYR A 70 2.37 14.66 6.17
CA TYR A 70 2.99 13.66 7.01
C TYR A 70 4.33 13.19 6.41
N ASN A 71 4.34 12.89 5.10
CA ASN A 71 5.51 12.35 4.41
C ASN A 71 6.69 13.33 4.38
N LYS A 72 6.44 14.65 4.40
CA LYS A 72 7.49 15.69 4.44
C LYS A 72 8.49 15.55 5.57
N THR A 73 8.13 14.91 6.69
CA THR A 73 9.05 14.69 7.82
C THR A 73 10.06 13.58 7.58
N PHE A 74 9.77 12.67 6.65
CA PHE A 74 10.65 11.56 6.32
C PHE A 74 11.62 11.96 5.22
N GLU A 75 11.15 12.75 4.24
CA GLU A 75 11.91 13.15 3.05
C GLU A 75 13.36 13.58 3.30
N LEU A 76 14.28 12.84 2.69
CA LEU A 76 15.70 13.16 2.65
C LEU A 76 16.01 14.02 1.40
N PRO A 77 16.91 15.03 1.53
CA PRO A 77 17.34 15.84 0.41
C PRO A 77 18.42 15.09 -0.40
N VAL A 78 17.99 14.15 -1.24
CA VAL A 78 18.88 13.29 -2.03
C VAL A 78 18.68 13.40 -3.54
N PHE A 79 17.70 14.20 -3.99
CA PHE A 79 17.41 14.40 -5.41
C PHE A 79 18.12 15.65 -5.93
N GLU A 80 18.67 15.59 -7.14
CA GLU A 80 19.30 16.76 -7.77
C GLU A 80 18.22 17.75 -8.23
N GLY A 81 18.23 18.96 -7.67
CA GLY A 81 17.37 20.07 -8.04
C GLY A 81 17.91 20.85 -9.25
N GLU A 82 17.10 21.77 -9.77
CA GLU A 82 17.42 22.53 -11.00
C GLU A 82 18.69 23.39 -10.90
N ASP A 83 19.08 23.80 -9.69
CA ASP A 83 20.28 24.60 -9.42
C ASP A 83 21.50 23.76 -9.00
N GLY A 84 21.42 22.43 -9.13
CA GLY A 84 22.45 21.49 -8.72
C GLY A 84 22.54 21.26 -7.21
N LYS A 85 21.62 21.82 -6.40
CA LYS A 85 21.51 21.49 -4.98
C LYS A 85 20.65 20.25 -4.79
N PHE A 86 20.95 19.50 -3.74
CA PHE A 86 20.10 18.38 -3.34
C PHE A 86 18.83 18.88 -2.64
N VAL A 87 17.69 18.39 -3.09
CA VAL A 87 16.34 18.75 -2.63
C VAL A 87 15.57 17.50 -2.22
N LYS A 88 14.47 17.69 -1.49
CA LYS A 88 13.55 16.60 -1.14
C LYS A 88 12.84 16.08 -2.38
N TRP A 89 12.31 14.85 -2.30
CA TRP A 89 11.60 14.28 -3.43
C TRP A 89 10.44 15.17 -3.90
N SER A 90 9.59 15.66 -2.99
CA SER A 90 8.46 16.57 -3.27
C SER A 90 8.85 17.92 -3.87
N GLU A 91 10.13 18.27 -3.86
CA GLU A 91 10.68 19.49 -4.44
C GLU A 91 11.38 19.21 -5.78
N SER A 92 11.54 17.94 -6.15
CA SER A 92 12.22 17.50 -7.37
C SER A 92 11.26 17.35 -8.56
N PHE A 93 11.82 17.37 -9.77
CA PHE A 93 11.07 17.08 -11.00
C PHE A 93 10.48 15.67 -11.05
N PHE A 94 10.97 14.75 -10.20
CA PHE A 94 10.49 13.36 -10.14
C PHE A 94 9.21 13.20 -9.31
N TYR A 95 8.78 14.24 -8.59
CA TYR A 95 7.54 14.15 -7.82
C TYR A 95 6.31 14.21 -8.73
N PRO A 96 5.38 13.24 -8.66
CA PRO A 96 4.25 13.21 -9.57
C PRO A 96 3.28 14.37 -9.28
N GLU A 97 2.95 15.16 -10.31
CA GLU A 97 2.01 16.29 -10.19
C GLU A 97 0.61 15.85 -9.70
N ASN A 98 0.19 14.63 -10.02
CA ASN A 98 -1.09 14.06 -9.59
C ASN A 98 -1.00 13.31 -8.26
N LYS A 99 0.17 13.28 -7.60
CA LYS A 99 0.41 12.59 -6.33
C LYS A 99 0.18 11.08 -6.39
N ILE A 100 0.08 10.54 -7.60
CA ILE A 100 -0.03 9.10 -7.84
C ILE A 100 1.36 8.57 -8.14
N VAL A 101 1.77 7.56 -7.36
CA VAL A 101 3.06 6.90 -7.49
C VAL A 101 2.84 5.45 -7.89
N GLU A 102 3.63 4.98 -8.83
CA GLU A 102 3.62 3.60 -9.29
C GLU A 102 5.00 2.99 -9.09
N PHE A 103 5.07 1.75 -8.61
CA PHE A 103 6.33 1.03 -8.45
C PHE A 103 6.11 -0.48 -8.54
N PHE A 104 7.20 -1.22 -8.75
CA PHE A 104 7.20 -2.67 -8.85
C PHE A 104 7.96 -3.30 -7.70
N VAL A 105 7.46 -4.43 -7.19
CA VAL A 105 8.17 -5.22 -6.17
C VAL A 105 8.17 -6.69 -6.55
N GLU A 106 9.30 -7.36 -6.35
CA GLU A 106 9.37 -8.82 -6.54
C GLU A 106 8.51 -9.51 -5.47
N GLY A 107 7.48 -10.27 -5.90
CA GLY A 107 6.56 -10.93 -4.97
C GLY A 107 7.20 -12.05 -4.11
N LYS A 108 8.45 -12.43 -4.42
CA LYS A 108 9.24 -13.44 -3.69
C LYS A 108 10.05 -12.85 -2.53
N ASN A 109 10.25 -11.53 -2.51
CA ASN A 109 11.03 -10.84 -1.49
C ASN A 109 10.13 -10.27 -0.38
N GLU A 110 10.75 -9.81 0.71
CA GLU A 110 10.06 -9.05 1.74
C GLU A 110 9.50 -7.76 1.12
N ILE A 111 8.19 -7.57 1.29
CA ILE A 111 7.47 -6.45 0.68
C ILE A 111 7.77 -5.18 1.49
N PRO A 112 8.10 -4.05 0.81
CA PRO A 112 8.62 -2.83 1.45
C PRO A 112 7.59 -1.99 2.20
N PHE A 113 6.46 -2.57 2.58
CA PHE A 113 5.41 -1.85 3.29
C PHE A 113 4.53 -2.79 4.11
N GLU A 114 3.94 -2.21 5.15
CA GLU A 114 2.84 -2.79 5.90
C GLU A 114 1.52 -2.17 5.45
N VAL A 115 0.47 -2.97 5.38
CA VAL A 115 -0.87 -2.47 5.11
C VAL A 115 -1.51 -2.08 6.43
N GLY A 116 -1.50 -0.79 6.75
CA GLY A 116 -2.29 -0.20 7.82
C GLY A 116 -3.76 -0.13 7.41
N GLN A 117 -4.56 -1.11 7.81
CA GLN A 117 -6.02 -0.92 7.77
C GLN A 117 -6.52 -0.34 9.09
N SER A 118 -7.12 0.84 9.01
CA SER A 118 -8.15 1.37 9.92
C SER A 118 -9.46 0.57 9.83
N ASN A 119 -9.36 -0.76 9.68
CA ASN A 119 -10.49 -1.66 9.58
C ASN A 119 -10.31 -2.69 10.69
N GLU A 120 -10.71 -2.32 11.90
CA GLU A 120 -10.72 -3.21 13.07
C GLU A 120 -11.34 -4.57 12.73
N LEU A 121 -12.39 -4.57 11.91
CA LEU A 121 -13.03 -5.79 11.39
C LEU A 121 -12.11 -6.66 10.52
N TYR A 122 -11.20 -6.07 9.75
CA TYR A 122 -10.23 -6.85 8.97
C TYR A 122 -9.14 -7.42 9.87
N LYS A 123 -8.68 -6.65 10.86
CA LYS A 123 -7.75 -7.16 11.89
C LYS A 123 -8.38 -8.33 12.64
N GLU A 124 -9.64 -8.19 13.07
CA GLU A 124 -10.42 -9.26 13.69
C GLU A 124 -10.57 -10.47 12.78
N PHE A 125 -10.75 -10.27 11.47
CA PHE A 125 -10.79 -11.36 10.50
C PHE A 125 -9.48 -12.16 10.49
N ILE A 126 -8.34 -11.48 10.37
CA ILE A 126 -7.02 -12.12 10.39
C ILE A 126 -6.77 -12.85 11.72
N GLU A 127 -7.09 -12.20 12.84
CA GLU A 127 -6.94 -12.79 14.18
C GLU A 127 -7.87 -13.97 14.42
N SER A 128 -9.02 -14.02 13.75
CA SER A 128 -9.97 -15.12 13.85
C SER A 128 -9.46 -16.43 13.24
N LYS A 129 -8.40 -16.38 12.42
CA LYS A 129 -7.83 -17.54 11.69
C LYS A 129 -8.92 -18.35 10.97
N SER A 130 -9.91 -17.66 10.42
CA SER A 130 -11.05 -18.30 9.77
C SER A 130 -10.66 -18.84 8.39
N ASP A 131 -11.16 -20.03 8.05
CA ASP A 131 -11.03 -20.58 6.71
C ASP A 131 -11.90 -19.87 5.66
N LEU A 132 -12.83 -19.01 6.11
CA LEU A 132 -13.71 -18.21 5.28
C LEU A 132 -12.92 -17.07 4.61
N ASN A 133 -13.38 -16.63 3.43
CA ASN A 133 -12.90 -15.37 2.88
C ASN A 133 -13.46 -14.17 3.68
N TYR A 134 -12.85 -12.99 3.53
CA TYR A 134 -13.21 -11.83 4.33
C TYR A 134 -14.69 -11.45 4.23
N VAL A 135 -15.28 -11.52 3.02
CA VAL A 135 -16.70 -11.21 2.80
C VAL A 135 -17.62 -12.21 3.52
N LYS A 136 -17.38 -13.52 3.36
CA LYS A 136 -18.14 -14.57 4.04
C LYS A 136 -17.95 -14.53 5.56
N TRP A 137 -16.76 -14.16 6.01
CA TRP A 137 -16.50 -13.95 7.43
C TRP A 137 -17.32 -12.77 7.95
N LEU A 138 -17.33 -11.62 7.27
CA LEU A 138 -18.17 -10.47 7.62
C LEU A 138 -19.65 -10.84 7.65
N GLU A 139 -20.15 -11.54 6.63
CA GLU A 139 -21.52 -12.06 6.60
C GLU A 139 -21.82 -12.92 7.83
N SER A 140 -20.88 -13.79 8.22
CA SER A 140 -21.02 -14.64 9.41
C SER A 140 -21.06 -13.82 10.71
N GLN A 141 -20.30 -12.74 10.82
CA GLN A 141 -20.34 -11.84 11.98
C GLN A 141 -21.67 -11.09 12.03
N VAL A 142 -22.18 -10.62 10.90
CA VAL A 142 -23.49 -9.96 10.79
C VAL A 142 -24.62 -10.91 11.19
N VAL A 143 -24.58 -12.17 10.74
CA VAL A 143 -25.57 -13.18 11.13
C VAL A 143 -25.53 -13.45 12.63
N LYS A 144 -24.33 -13.59 13.23
CA LYS A 144 -24.17 -13.77 14.68
C LYS A 144 -24.71 -12.60 15.48
N LEU A 145 -24.48 -11.37 15.02
CA LEU A 145 -24.96 -10.15 15.68
C LEU A 145 -26.48 -10.02 15.61
N ARG A 146 -27.12 -10.50 14.54
CA ARG A 146 -28.59 -10.52 14.39
C ARG A 146 -29.29 -11.65 15.15
N ALA A 147 -28.53 -12.66 15.58
CA ALA A 147 -29.04 -13.77 16.38
C ALA A 147 -28.99 -13.51 17.90
N LYS A 148 -28.41 -12.37 18.30
CA LYS A 148 -28.52 -11.80 19.66
C LYS A 148 -29.68 -10.82 19.73
#